data_AF-A0A421K8G3-F1
#
_entry.id   AF-A0A421K8G3-F1
#
_cell.length_a   1.000
_cell.length_b   1.000
_cell.length_c   1.000
_cell.angle_alpha   90.00
_cell.angle_beta   90.00
_cell.angle_gamma   90.00
#
_symmetry.space_group_name_H-M   'P 1'
#
loop_
_entity.id
_entity.type
_entity.pdbx_description
1 polymer ?
#
loop_
_entity_poly.entity_id
_entity_poly.type
_entity_poly.pdbx_seq_one_letter_code
_entity_poly.pdbx_strand_id
1 'polypeptide(L)'
;MNFVSTRSPVESISFSEAIFRGLAPDGGLYQFETNPYFPNFFASLHQDISFNALSTALSYELLNSEYDKKTIAGIVNDAFDFAPTLHRLDDSTTVLELFHGPSCAFKDYGASFLASVMTRLLRARNEKIIIVTATSGDTGSAVAQAFHDREGIDVVILYPSSRVSPLQEKQLTTLG
;
A
#
# COMPACT_ATOMS: atom_id res chain seq x y z
N MET A 1 -11.88 -1.21 -11.52
CA MET A 1 -11.61 -2.29 -12.48
C MET A 1 -11.63 -3.63 -11.76
N ASN A 2 -11.77 -4.74 -12.49
CA ASN A 2 -11.65 -6.08 -11.92
C ASN A 2 -10.24 -6.66 -12.14
N PHE A 3 -9.95 -7.74 -11.40
CA PHE A 3 -8.68 -8.43 -11.37
C PHE A 3 -8.83 -9.89 -11.78
N VAL A 4 -7.83 -10.41 -12.47
CA VAL A 4 -7.75 -11.81 -12.91
C VAL A 4 -6.39 -12.41 -12.52
N SER A 5 -6.31 -13.74 -12.41
CA SER A 5 -5.03 -14.41 -12.18
C SER A 5 -4.13 -14.35 -13.41
N THR A 6 -2.83 -14.12 -13.20
CA THR A 6 -1.78 -14.21 -14.24
C THR A 6 -1.63 -15.61 -14.82
N ARG A 7 -2.15 -16.66 -14.16
CA ARG A 7 -2.06 -18.05 -14.62
C ARG A 7 -3.35 -18.53 -15.28
N SER A 8 -4.51 -18.04 -14.81
CA SER A 8 -5.82 -18.39 -15.34
C SER A 8 -6.76 -17.19 -15.29
N PRO A 9 -7.01 -16.49 -16.41
CA PRO A 9 -7.86 -15.31 -16.44
C PRO A 9 -9.37 -15.64 -16.50
N VAL A 10 -9.79 -16.76 -15.91
CA VAL A 10 -11.17 -17.26 -16.00
C VAL A 10 -12.08 -16.59 -14.95
N GLU A 11 -11.58 -16.41 -13.73
CA GLU A 11 -12.32 -15.76 -12.64
C GLU A 11 -11.89 -14.30 -12.54
N SER A 12 -12.87 -13.39 -12.66
CA SER A 12 -12.70 -11.95 -12.48
C SER A 12 -13.24 -11.55 -11.11
N ILE A 13 -12.42 -10.89 -10.29
CA ILE A 13 -12.74 -10.52 -8.90
C ILE A 13 -12.56 -9.02 -8.66
N SER A 14 -13.21 -8.49 -7.61
CA SER A 14 -13.07 -7.07 -7.24
C SER A 14 -11.71 -6.78 -6.58
N PHE A 15 -11.38 -5.49 -6.44
CA PHE A 15 -10.18 -5.06 -5.72
C PHE A 15 -10.23 -5.52 -4.26
N SER A 16 -11.36 -5.32 -3.58
CA SER A 16 -11.52 -5.75 -2.18
C SER A 16 -11.30 -7.24 -2.00
N GLU A 17 -11.78 -8.05 -2.94
CA GLU A 17 -11.57 -9.49 -2.88
C GLU A 17 -10.10 -9.86 -3.12
N ALA A 18 -9.45 -9.24 -4.10
CA ALA A 18 -8.03 -9.46 -4.38
C ALA A 18 -7.15 -9.12 -3.17
N ILE A 19 -7.46 -8.04 -2.45
CA ILE A 19 -6.73 -7.61 -1.25
C ILE A 19 -6.75 -8.66 -0.14
N PHE A 20 -7.90 -9.30 0.11
CA PHE A 20 -7.99 -10.32 1.16
C PHE A 20 -7.56 -11.71 0.69
N ARG A 21 -7.71 -12.06 -0.59
CA ARG A 21 -7.19 -13.32 -1.14
C ARG A 21 -5.66 -13.32 -1.16
N GLY A 22 -5.04 -12.18 -1.48
CA GLY A 22 -3.59 -12.07 -1.64
C GLY A 22 -3.11 -12.79 -2.90
N LEU A 23 -2.87 -14.10 -2.80
CA LEU A 23 -2.46 -14.94 -3.94
C LEU A 23 -3.70 -15.59 -4.58
N ALA A 24 -3.70 -15.72 -5.91
CA ALA A 24 -4.78 -16.45 -6.58
C ALA A 24 -4.73 -17.95 -6.22
N PRO A 25 -5.88 -18.67 -6.22
CA PRO A 25 -5.94 -20.10 -5.86
C PRO A 25 -5.06 -21.01 -6.72
N ASP A 26 -4.75 -20.60 -7.96
CA ASP A 26 -3.86 -21.30 -8.88
C ASP A 26 -2.36 -20.97 -8.69
N GLY A 27 -2.04 -20.19 -7.65
CA GLY A 27 -0.70 -19.70 -7.32
C GLY A 27 -0.22 -18.55 -8.22
N GLY A 28 -1.10 -17.97 -9.03
CA GLY A 28 -0.84 -16.75 -9.80
C GLY A 28 -0.97 -15.48 -8.96
N LEU A 29 -0.57 -14.36 -9.55
CA LEU A 29 -0.79 -13.02 -8.98
C LEU A 29 -2.06 -12.44 -9.59
N TYR A 30 -2.72 -11.54 -8.86
CA TYR A 30 -3.80 -10.75 -9.42
C TYR A 30 -3.25 -9.57 -10.22
N GLN A 31 -3.76 -9.39 -11.44
CA GLN A 31 -3.50 -8.24 -12.30
C GLN A 31 -4.83 -7.69 -12.83
N PHE A 32 -4.84 -6.47 -13.39
CA PHE A 32 -6.03 -5.93 -14.03
C PHE A 32 -6.49 -6.83 -15.19
N GLU A 33 -7.81 -7.03 -15.30
CA GLU A 33 -8.43 -7.77 -16.39
C GLU A 33 -8.14 -7.13 -17.76
N THR A 34 -8.06 -5.80 -17.79
CA THR A 34 -7.68 -5.02 -18.97
C THR A 34 -6.52 -4.10 -18.63
N ASN A 35 -5.62 -3.88 -19.59
CA ASN A 35 -4.52 -2.93 -19.38
C ASN A 35 -5.08 -1.52 -19.19
N PRO A 36 -4.86 -0.90 -18.02
CA PRO A 36 -5.36 0.44 -17.77
C PRO A 36 -4.63 1.46 -18.66
N TYR A 37 -5.39 2.37 -19.28
CA TYR A 37 -4.85 3.49 -20.05
C TYR A 37 -5.56 4.77 -19.63
N PHE A 38 -4.80 5.74 -19.09
CA PHE A 38 -5.35 6.95 -18.46
C PHE A 38 -4.81 8.25 -19.08
N PRO A 39 -5.02 8.50 -20.38
CA PRO A 39 -4.50 9.70 -21.03
C PRO A 39 -5.03 10.99 -20.38
N ASN A 40 -6.28 10.97 -19.92
CA ASN A 40 -6.90 12.13 -19.26
C ASN A 40 -6.28 12.41 -17.88
N PHE A 41 -5.91 11.37 -17.13
CA PHE A 41 -5.18 11.53 -15.87
C PHE A 41 -3.83 12.22 -16.13
N PHE A 42 -3.04 11.69 -17.06
CA PHE A 42 -1.73 12.27 -17.38
C PHE A 42 -1.84 13.70 -17.92
N ALA A 43 -2.85 13.99 -18.74
CA ALA A 43 -3.12 15.33 -19.24
C ALA A 43 -3.56 16.33 -18.15
N SER A 44 -4.08 15.85 -17.02
CA SER A 44 -4.51 16.68 -15.89
C SER A 44 -3.39 17.04 -14.91
N LEU A 45 -2.21 16.42 -15.05
CA LEU A 45 -1.07 16.65 -14.17
C LEU A 45 -0.51 18.07 -14.35
N HIS A 46 -0.18 18.70 -13.23
CA HIS A 46 0.39 20.04 -13.16
C HIS A 46 1.40 20.11 -12.01
N GLN A 47 2.28 21.11 -12.02
CA GLN A 47 3.43 21.18 -11.10
C GLN A 47 3.04 21.29 -9.62
N ASP A 48 1.92 21.94 -9.32
CA ASP A 48 1.50 22.20 -7.94
C ASP A 48 0.59 21.10 -7.34
N ILE A 49 0.41 19.98 -8.05
CA ILE A 49 -0.42 18.88 -7.54
C ILE A 49 0.22 18.26 -6.29
N SER A 50 -0.52 18.21 -5.19
CA SER A 50 -0.04 17.54 -3.98
C SER A 50 0.02 16.03 -4.17
N PHE A 51 0.89 15.35 -3.41
CA PHE A 51 1.01 13.89 -3.46
C PHE A 51 -0.32 13.19 -3.15
N ASN A 52 -1.08 13.67 -2.16
CA ASN A 52 -2.38 13.10 -1.82
C ASN A 52 -3.42 13.34 -2.93
N ALA A 53 -3.42 14.51 -3.58
CA ALA A 53 -4.32 14.78 -4.70
C ALA A 53 -3.99 13.89 -5.91
N LEU A 54 -2.70 13.76 -6.24
CA LEU A 54 -2.19 12.88 -7.28
C LEU A 54 -2.57 11.41 -7.02
N SER A 55 -2.28 10.93 -5.80
CA SER A 55 -2.58 9.55 -5.38
C SER A 55 -4.07 9.27 -5.38
N THR A 56 -4.89 10.23 -4.95
CA THR A 56 -6.36 10.13 -5.00
C THR A 56 -6.86 10.02 -6.44
N ALA A 57 -6.36 10.86 -7.33
CA ALA A 57 -6.77 10.85 -8.73
C ALA A 57 -6.41 9.52 -9.41
N LEU A 58 -5.17 9.05 -9.27
CA LEU A 58 -4.73 7.79 -9.87
C LEU A 58 -5.46 6.58 -9.28
N SER A 59 -5.60 6.53 -7.95
CA SER A 59 -6.31 5.43 -7.28
C SER A 59 -7.78 5.40 -7.67
N TYR A 60 -8.41 6.57 -7.86
CA TYR A 60 -9.79 6.64 -8.32
C TYR A 60 -9.94 6.10 -9.75
N GLU A 61 -9.03 6.45 -10.68
CA GLU A 61 -9.05 5.89 -12.04
C GLU A 61 -9.01 4.35 -12.05
N LEU A 62 -8.27 3.75 -11.11
CA LEU A 62 -8.12 2.29 -10.99
C LEU A 62 -9.34 1.64 -10.30
N LEU A 63 -9.90 2.31 -9.30
CA LEU A 63 -10.80 1.72 -8.31
C LEU A 63 -12.24 2.28 -8.33
N ASN A 64 -12.57 3.19 -9.26
CA ASN A 64 -13.88 3.84 -9.38
C ASN A 64 -15.06 2.88 -9.63
N SER A 65 -14.82 1.61 -9.99
CA SER A 65 -15.87 0.61 -10.12
C SER A 65 -16.41 0.13 -8.78
N GLU A 66 -15.65 0.31 -7.70
CA GLU A 66 -16.00 -0.17 -6.35
C GLU A 66 -16.10 0.97 -5.34
N TYR A 67 -15.37 2.06 -5.55
CA TYR A 67 -15.28 3.16 -4.59
C TYR A 67 -15.52 4.52 -5.22
N ASP A 68 -16.28 5.37 -4.52
CA ASP A 68 -16.41 6.76 -4.88
C ASP A 68 -15.12 7.56 -4.55
N LYS A 69 -14.98 8.73 -5.18
CA LYS A 69 -13.80 9.59 -5.00
C LYS A 69 -13.59 10.01 -3.54
N LYS A 70 -14.68 10.19 -2.78
CA LYS A 70 -14.63 10.56 -1.35
C LYS A 70 -14.00 9.44 -0.52
N THR A 71 -14.34 8.19 -0.81
CA THR A 71 -13.78 7.01 -0.15
C THR A 71 -12.30 6.87 -0.46
N ILE A 72 -11.91 6.99 -1.73
CA ILE A 72 -10.50 6.93 -2.14
C ILE A 72 -9.69 8.07 -1.49
N ALA A 73 -10.22 9.29 -1.46
CA ALA A 73 -9.54 10.42 -0.81
C ALA A 73 -9.33 10.16 0.69
N GLY A 74 -10.32 9.57 1.38
CA GLY A 74 -10.17 9.16 2.77
C GLY A 74 -9.07 8.12 2.96
N ILE A 75 -9.04 7.08 2.13
CA ILE A 75 -8.00 6.04 2.16
C ILE A 75 -6.60 6.66 2.00
N VAL A 76 -6.43 7.53 1.02
CA VAL A 76 -5.15 8.20 0.73
C VAL A 76 -4.71 9.09 1.88
N ASN A 77 -5.62 9.86 2.48
CA ASN A 77 -5.29 10.73 3.61
C ASN A 77 -4.95 9.94 4.88
N ASP A 78 -5.62 8.82 5.12
CA ASP A 78 -5.34 7.93 6.26
C ASP A 78 -4.04 7.10 6.07
N ALA A 79 -3.58 7.00 4.81
CA ALA A 79 -2.36 6.28 4.44
C ALA A 79 -1.12 7.18 4.43
N PHE A 80 -1.26 8.43 3.97
CA PHE A 80 -0.12 9.30 3.66
C PHE A 80 -0.21 10.62 4.43
N ASP A 81 0.51 10.69 5.54
CA ASP A 81 0.95 11.92 6.21
C ASP A 81 2.39 12.31 5.80
N PHE A 82 3.02 11.51 4.94
CA PHE A 82 4.32 11.75 4.30
C PHE A 82 4.18 11.77 2.77
N ALA A 83 5.14 12.39 2.09
CA ALA A 83 5.18 12.52 0.64
C ALA A 83 6.60 12.25 0.09
N PRO A 84 6.73 11.76 -1.15
CA PRO A 84 8.04 11.62 -1.77
C PRO A 84 8.62 13.00 -2.12
N THR A 85 9.94 13.12 -2.08
CA THR A 85 10.65 14.36 -2.45
C THR A 85 11.60 14.11 -3.60
N LEU A 86 11.72 15.08 -4.50
CA LEU A 86 12.75 15.09 -5.53
C LEU A 86 13.96 15.86 -5.02
N HIS A 87 15.10 15.20 -4.97
CA HIS A 87 16.37 15.79 -4.57
C HIS A 87 17.32 15.84 -5.77
N ARG A 88 17.68 17.03 -6.23
CA ARG A 88 18.62 17.22 -7.33
C ARG A 88 20.05 17.11 -6.82
N LEU A 89 20.82 16.17 -7.37
CA LEU A 89 22.23 16.00 -7.05
C LEU A 89 23.12 16.88 -7.95
N ASP A 90 22.80 16.94 -9.23
CA ASP A 90 23.53 17.71 -10.24
C ASP A 90 22.63 18.08 -11.43
N ASP A 91 23.23 18.54 -12.53
CA ASP A 91 22.47 19.02 -13.68
C ASP A 91 21.65 17.94 -14.41
N SER A 92 22.08 16.68 -14.33
CA SER A 92 21.46 15.52 -15.01
C SER A 92 20.87 14.49 -14.05
N THR A 93 21.15 14.59 -12.75
CA THR A 93 20.81 13.55 -11.77
C THR A 93 19.85 14.07 -10.71
N THR A 94 18.69 13.43 -10.60
CA THR A 94 17.70 13.66 -9.54
C THR A 94 17.35 12.34 -8.86
N VAL A 95 17.28 12.35 -7.54
CA VAL A 95 16.87 11.23 -6.69
C VAL A 95 15.43 11.44 -6.26
N LEU A 96 14.60 10.42 -6.42
CA LEU A 96 13.29 10.35 -5.80
C LEU A 96 13.44 9.69 -4.43
N GLU A 97 13.37 10.50 -3.38
CA GLU A 97 13.47 10.01 -2.01
C GLU A 97 12.13 9.42 -1.58
N LEU A 98 12.13 8.11 -1.33
CA LEU A 98 10.97 7.33 -0.91
C LEU A 98 11.12 6.82 0.53
N PHE A 99 11.93 7.48 1.35
CA PHE A 99 12.29 7.05 2.70
C PHE A 99 11.84 8.04 3.78
N HIS A 100 10.89 8.94 3.47
CA HIS A 100 10.34 9.90 4.43
C HIS A 100 9.13 9.36 5.21
N GLY A 101 8.78 8.09 5.00
CA GLY A 101 7.76 7.38 5.77
C GLY A 101 8.28 6.85 7.12
N PRO A 102 7.39 6.25 7.93
CA PRO A 102 7.66 5.88 9.32
C PRO A 102 8.72 4.78 9.51
N SER A 103 8.97 3.94 8.50
CA SER A 103 10.05 2.94 8.57
C SER A 103 11.32 3.37 7.86
N CYS A 104 11.33 4.58 7.28
CA CYS A 104 12.39 5.11 6.44
C CYS A 104 12.67 4.24 5.21
N ALA A 105 11.64 3.62 4.62
CA ALA A 105 11.78 2.77 3.45
C ALA A 105 10.62 2.95 2.47
N PHE A 106 10.89 2.74 1.18
CA PHE A 106 9.87 2.86 0.12
C PHE A 106 8.65 1.94 0.30
N LYS A 107 8.77 0.90 1.13
CA LYS A 107 7.67 -0.02 1.44
C LYS A 107 6.54 0.67 2.20
N ASP A 108 6.82 1.80 2.85
CA ASP A 108 5.82 2.59 3.59
C ASP A 108 4.64 3.01 2.71
N TYR A 109 4.86 3.34 1.43
CA TYR A 109 3.77 3.74 0.53
C TYR A 109 2.78 2.60 0.26
N GLY A 110 3.30 1.40 -0.04
CA GLY A 110 2.46 0.23 -0.27
C GLY A 110 1.78 -0.27 1.00
N ALA A 111 2.55 -0.38 2.10
CA ALA A 111 2.06 -0.88 3.37
C ALA A 111 0.99 0.05 3.98
N SER A 112 1.21 1.36 3.97
CA SER A 112 0.25 2.32 4.55
C SER A 112 -1.03 2.42 3.75
N PHE A 113 -0.95 2.38 2.41
CA PHE A 113 -2.13 2.32 1.55
C PHE A 113 -2.94 1.04 1.80
N LEU A 114 -2.26 -0.11 1.84
CA LEU A 114 -2.88 -1.40 2.13
C LEU A 114 -3.56 -1.41 3.51
N ALA A 115 -2.86 -0.94 4.56
CA ALA A 115 -3.41 -0.86 5.91
C ALA A 115 -4.66 0.02 5.97
N SER A 116 -4.64 1.17 5.30
CA SER A 116 -5.79 2.09 5.21
C SER A 116 -7.00 1.44 4.51
N VAL A 117 -6.79 0.78 3.36
CA VAL A 117 -7.83 0.02 2.65
C VAL A 117 -8.42 -1.08 3.55
N MET A 118 -7.57 -1.93 4.12
CA MET A 118 -7.99 -3.07 4.92
C MET A 118 -8.76 -2.64 6.17
N THR A 119 -8.27 -1.63 6.89
CA THR A 119 -8.95 -1.08 8.08
C THR A 119 -10.37 -0.64 7.74
N ARG A 120 -10.54 0.08 6.63
CA ARG A 120 -11.87 0.57 6.21
C ARG A 120 -12.80 -0.58 5.81
N LEU A 121 -12.28 -1.57 5.09
CA LEU A 121 -13.04 -2.76 4.68
C LEU A 121 -13.47 -3.61 5.88
N LEU A 122 -12.57 -3.86 6.82
CA LEU A 122 -12.85 -4.63 8.03
C LEU A 122 -13.85 -3.92 8.93
N ARG A 123 -13.72 -2.59 9.11
CA ARG A 123 -14.71 -1.79 9.83
C ARG A 123 -16.10 -1.89 9.20
N ALA A 124 -16.20 -1.79 7.87
CA ALA A 124 -17.47 -1.90 7.16
C ALA A 124 -18.12 -3.30 7.28
N ARG A 125 -17.30 -4.35 7.40
CA ARG A 125 -17.75 -5.74 7.57
C ARG A 125 -17.92 -6.16 9.03
N ASN A 126 -17.48 -5.33 9.99
CA ASN A 126 -17.35 -5.68 11.40
C ASN A 126 -16.53 -6.98 11.61
N GLU A 127 -15.43 -7.10 10.88
CA GLU A 127 -14.53 -8.26 10.88
C GLU A 127 -13.19 -7.91 11.53
N LYS A 128 -12.45 -8.95 11.96
CA LYS A 128 -11.10 -8.83 12.48
C LYS A 128 -10.17 -9.85 11.83
N ILE A 129 -8.91 -9.49 11.66
CA ILE A 129 -7.88 -10.37 11.11
C ILE A 129 -6.60 -10.33 11.93
N ILE A 130 -5.78 -11.36 11.77
CA ILE A 130 -4.41 -11.40 12.27
C ILE A 130 -3.48 -11.54 11.06
N ILE A 131 -2.58 -10.57 10.87
CA ILE A 131 -1.54 -10.62 9.85
C ILE A 131 -0.31 -11.29 10.47
N VAL A 132 0.08 -12.43 9.91
CA VAL A 132 1.31 -13.13 10.30
C VAL A 132 2.34 -12.97 9.19
N THR A 133 3.49 -12.38 9.48
CA THR A 133 4.56 -12.16 8.49
C THR A 133 5.94 -12.52 9.05
N ALA A 134 6.81 -13.02 8.19
CA ALA A 134 8.21 -13.25 8.49
C ALA A 134 9.09 -12.23 7.77
N THR A 135 10.06 -11.64 8.46
CA THR A 135 10.96 -10.63 7.91
C THR A 135 12.42 -10.91 8.22
N SER A 136 13.32 -10.37 7.39
CA SER A 136 14.75 -10.24 7.68
C SER A 136 15.17 -8.79 7.99
N GLY A 137 14.21 -7.88 8.15
CA GLY A 137 14.45 -6.45 8.41
C GLY A 137 13.29 -5.56 7.94
N ASP A 138 13.57 -4.69 6.96
CA ASP A 138 12.75 -3.52 6.59
C ASP A 138 11.28 -3.81 6.27
N THR A 139 10.97 -4.93 5.60
CA THR A 139 9.57 -5.27 5.26
C THR A 139 8.71 -5.39 6.49
N GLY A 140 9.24 -6.04 7.54
CA GLY A 140 8.54 -6.15 8.81
C GLY A 140 8.37 -4.79 9.46
N SER A 141 9.38 -3.90 9.42
CA SER A 141 9.25 -2.55 9.97
C SER A 141 8.12 -1.77 9.31
N ALA A 142 8.03 -1.79 7.97
CA ALA A 142 6.98 -1.11 7.23
C ALA A 142 5.58 -1.69 7.55
N VAL A 143 5.46 -3.01 7.63
CA VAL A 143 4.20 -3.67 8.01
C VAL A 143 3.83 -3.36 9.47
N ALA A 144 4.80 -3.43 10.40
CA ALA A 144 4.59 -3.13 11.80
C ALA A 144 4.03 -1.71 11.96
N GLN A 145 4.71 -0.72 11.37
CA GLN A 145 4.33 0.69 11.43
C GLN A 145 2.97 0.96 10.78
N ALA A 146 2.73 0.44 9.57
CA ALA A 146 1.52 0.72 8.82
C ALA A 146 0.25 0.18 9.50
N PHE A 147 0.35 -0.99 10.13
CA PHE A 147 -0.75 -1.72 10.72
C PHE A 147 -0.85 -1.58 12.25
N HIS A 148 0.09 -0.88 12.89
CA HIS A 148 0.03 -0.60 14.32
C HIS A 148 -1.26 0.17 14.69
N ASP A 149 -1.93 -0.26 15.76
CA ASP A 149 -3.17 0.32 16.29
C ASP A 149 -4.31 0.51 15.27
N ARG A 150 -4.31 -0.28 14.19
CA ARG A 150 -5.41 -0.27 13.21
C ARG A 150 -6.57 -1.13 13.70
N GLU A 151 -7.75 -0.51 13.78
CA GLU A 151 -8.97 -1.19 14.23
C GLU A 151 -9.27 -2.46 13.41
N GLY A 152 -9.44 -3.58 14.11
CA GLY A 152 -9.76 -4.87 13.51
C GLY A 152 -8.55 -5.61 12.92
N ILE A 153 -7.33 -5.14 13.15
CA ILE A 153 -6.11 -5.78 12.66
C ILE A 153 -5.12 -6.00 13.81
N ASP A 154 -4.75 -7.25 14.04
CA ASP A 154 -3.60 -7.61 14.86
C ASP A 154 -2.44 -8.03 13.96
N VAL A 155 -1.19 -7.76 14.37
CA VAL A 155 0.01 -8.10 13.60
C VAL A 155 0.97 -8.93 14.43
N VAL A 156 1.41 -10.05 13.87
CA VAL A 156 2.44 -10.92 14.44
C VAL A 156 3.62 -10.99 13.48
N ILE A 157 4.77 -10.50 13.93
CA ILE A 157 5.99 -10.48 13.12
C ILE A 157 6.99 -11.49 13.66
N LEU A 158 7.40 -12.41 12.78
CA LEU A 158 8.47 -13.36 13.03
C LEU A 158 9.76 -12.82 12.41
N TYR A 159 10.83 -12.74 13.18
CA TYR A 159 12.14 -12.36 12.67
C TYR A 159 13.24 -13.24 13.28
N PRO A 160 14.33 -13.48 12.54
CA PRO A 160 15.43 -14.30 13.06
C PRO A 160 16.20 -13.50 14.12
N SER A 161 16.18 -14.00 15.36
CA SER A 161 16.92 -13.39 16.48
C SER A 161 18.39 -13.17 16.12
N SER A 162 18.92 -12.00 16.48
CA SER A 162 20.31 -11.60 16.23
C SER A 162 20.74 -11.55 14.75
N ARG A 163 19.80 -11.58 13.80
CA ARG A 163 20.07 -11.49 12.35
C ARG A 163 19.40 -10.31 11.66
N VAL A 164 18.82 -9.39 12.44
CA VAL A 164 18.36 -8.07 12.01
C VAL A 164 19.28 -7.01 12.60
N SER A 165 19.43 -5.88 11.91
CA SER A 165 20.23 -4.79 12.48
C SER A 165 19.57 -4.23 13.74
N PRO A 166 20.34 -3.66 14.69
CA PRO A 166 19.78 -3.08 15.92
C PRO A 166 18.72 -1.99 15.67
N LEU A 167 18.84 -1.24 14.57
CA LEU A 167 17.85 -0.23 14.20
C LEU A 167 16.53 -0.87 13.73
N GLN A 168 16.62 -1.86 12.84
CA GLN A 168 15.44 -2.59 12.36
C GLN A 168 14.73 -3.34 13.49
N GLU A 169 15.49 -3.99 14.39
CA GLU A 169 14.90 -4.68 15.54
C GLU A 169 14.12 -3.73 16.45
N LYS A 170 14.61 -2.51 16.68
CA LYS A 170 13.85 -1.48 17.42
C LYS A 170 12.58 -1.07 16.68
N GLN A 171 12.65 -0.82 15.37
CA GLN A 171 11.45 -0.51 14.57
C GLN A 171 10.39 -1.62 14.62
N LEU A 172 10.80 -2.87 14.85
CA LEU A 172 9.89 -4.02 14.98
C LEU A 172 9.31 -4.19 16.40
N THR A 173 10.04 -3.77 17.44
CA THR A 173 9.78 -4.21 18.83
C THR A 173 9.44 -3.07 19.81
N THR A 174 9.41 -1.81 19.35
CA THR A 174 9.17 -0.65 20.23
C THR A 174 8.02 0.25 19.79
N LEU A 175 6.98 -0.34 19.16
CA LEU A 175 5.81 0.42 18.69
C LEU A 175 4.71 0.55 19.76
N GLY A 176 4.59 -0.41 20.68
CA GLY A 176 3.64 -0.43 21.80
C GLY A 176 4.12 -1.29 22.94
#